data_AF-A0A972BH90-F1
#
_entry.id   AF-A0A972BH90-F1
#
_cell.length_a   1.000
_cell.length_b   1.000
_cell.length_c   1.000
_cell.angle_alpha   90.00
_cell.angle_beta   90.00
_cell.angle_gamma   90.00
#
_symmetry.space_group_name_H-M   'P 1'
#
loop_
_entity.id
_entity.type
_entity.pdbx_description
1 polymer ?
#
loop_
_entity_poly.entity_id
_entity_poly.type
_entity_poly.pdbx_seq_one_letter_code
_entity_poly.pdbx_strand_id
1 'polypeptide(L)'
;MQLVHGVSVFPSSPYQNQNITINYDGLLHKSGADQVFLHYGVDGWRNPTTIPMMRNHAGAFQTLIRASAKNEINFCFHDSAMNWDNNNGLDWTIRVH
;
A
#
# COMPACT_ATOMS: atom_id res chain seq x y z
N MET A 1 3.57 2.30 -14.66
CA MET A 1 3.84 1.72 -13.33
C MET A 1 4.82 2.66 -12.63
N GLN A 2 4.41 3.32 -11.55
CA GLN A 2 5.30 4.17 -10.76
C GLN A 2 5.93 3.31 -9.67
N LEU A 3 7.25 3.30 -9.61
CA LEU A 3 8.04 2.58 -8.60
C LEU A 3 8.75 3.62 -7.74
N VAL A 4 8.34 3.74 -6.48
CA VAL A 4 8.98 4.61 -5.49
C VAL A 4 9.27 3.79 -4.25
N HIS A 5 10.54 3.67 -3.88
CA HIS A 5 10.99 2.95 -2.67
C HIS A 5 10.47 1.50 -2.56
N GLY A 6 10.36 0.78 -3.69
CA GLY A 6 9.86 -0.61 -3.72
C GLY A 6 8.34 -0.74 -3.71
N VAL A 7 7.60 0.38 -3.81
CA VAL A 7 6.14 0.38 -3.91
C VAL A 7 5.70 0.61 -5.35
N SER A 8 4.73 -0.17 -5.82
CA SER A 8 4.04 0.10 -7.08
C SER A 8 2.54 -0.11 -6.98
N VAL A 9 1.79 0.71 -7.72
CA VAL A 9 0.32 0.67 -7.75
C VAL A 9 -0.16 0.56 -9.19
N PHE A 10 -1.15 -0.31 -9.42
CA PHE A 10 -1.79 -0.51 -10.72
C PHE A 10 -3.32 -0.58 -10.62
N PRO A 11 -4.07 0.23 -11.39
CA PRO A 11 -3.58 1.36 -12.17
C PRO A 11 -2.99 2.46 -11.25
N SER A 12 -2.06 3.27 -11.74
CA SER A 12 -1.48 4.37 -10.96
C SER A 12 -2.43 5.58 -10.81
N SER A 13 -3.54 5.59 -11.55
CA SER A 13 -4.58 6.61 -11.53
C SER A 13 -5.95 5.93 -11.67
N PRO A 14 -6.42 5.23 -10.61
CA PRO A 14 -7.69 4.52 -10.64
C PRO A 14 -8.88 5.48 -10.69
N TYR A 15 -9.96 5.04 -11.35
CA TYR A 15 -11.27 5.66 -11.16
C TYR A 15 -11.90 5.23 -9.83
N GLN A 16 -12.83 6.02 -9.32
CA GLN A 16 -13.60 5.65 -8.13
C GLN A 16 -14.23 4.26 -8.31
N ASN A 17 -14.16 3.46 -7.25
CA ASN A 17 -14.62 2.07 -7.19
C ASN A 17 -13.86 1.07 -8.07
N GLN A 18 -12.80 1.48 -8.77
CA GLN A 18 -11.93 0.57 -9.48
C GLN A 18 -11.09 -0.26 -8.51
N ASN A 19 -10.78 -1.51 -8.88
CA ASN A 19 -9.82 -2.31 -8.14
C ASN A 19 -8.40 -1.85 -8.42
N ILE A 20 -7.58 -1.79 -7.36
CA ILE A 20 -6.19 -1.34 -7.39
C ILE A 20 -5.32 -2.42 -6.75
N THR A 21 -4.26 -2.80 -7.46
CA THR A 21 -3.23 -3.69 -6.95
C THR A 21 -2.10 -2.84 -6.36
N ILE A 22 -1.75 -3.11 -5.11
CA ILE A 22 -0.59 -2.50 -4.44
C ILE A 22 0.44 -3.60 -4.24
N ASN A 23 1.65 -3.39 -4.77
CA ASN A 23 2.82 -4.25 -4.56
C ASN A 23 3.84 -3.56 -3.67
N TYR A 24 4.48 -4.35 -2.82
CA TYR A 24 5.49 -3.91 -1.87
C TYR A 24 6.70 -4.86 -1.88
N ASP A 25 7.82 -4.31 -2.29
CA ASP A 25 9.19 -4.86 -2.20
C ASP A 25 10.11 -3.82 -1.54
N GLY A 26 9.62 -3.22 -0.45
CA GLY A 26 10.24 -2.12 0.27
C GLY A 26 11.11 -2.55 1.45
N LEU A 27 11.30 -1.61 2.39
CA LEU A 27 12.21 -1.73 3.54
C LEU A 27 11.95 -3.00 4.39
N LEU A 28 10.70 -3.24 4.77
CA LEU A 28 10.32 -4.34 5.66
C LEU A 28 10.60 -5.69 5.00
N HIS A 29 10.27 -5.81 3.71
CA HIS A 29 10.55 -7.04 2.95
C HIS A 29 12.05 -7.31 2.89
N LYS A 30 12.85 -6.28 2.57
CA LYS A 30 14.32 -6.38 2.52
C LYS A 30 14.96 -6.61 3.88
N SER A 31 14.24 -6.31 4.96
CA SER A 31 14.65 -6.56 6.34
C SER A 31 14.21 -7.93 6.86
N GLY A 32 13.61 -8.76 6.01
CA GLY A 32 13.23 -10.13 6.35
C GLY A 32 11.87 -10.30 7.01
N ALA A 33 10.97 -9.32 6.87
CA ALA A 33 9.60 -9.44 7.38
C ALA A 33 8.93 -10.72 6.84
N ASP A 34 8.37 -11.52 7.77
CA ASP A 34 7.63 -12.74 7.47
C ASP A 34 6.26 -12.41 6.84
N GLN A 35 5.60 -11.39 7.39
CA GLN A 35 4.32 -10.83 6.96
C GLN A 35 4.40 -9.30 6.90
N VAL A 36 3.74 -8.73 5.90
CA VAL A 36 3.53 -7.28 5.77
C VAL A 36 2.04 -7.00 5.67
N PHE A 37 1.63 -5.91 6.29
CA PHE A 37 0.27 -5.39 6.28
C PHE A 37 0.24 -4.05 5.56
N LEU A 38 -0.80 -3.83 4.78
CA LEU A 38 -1.13 -2.51 4.24
C LEU A 38 -1.99 -1.79 5.28
N HIS A 39 -1.53 -0.65 5.78
CA HIS A 39 -2.33 0.29 6.55
C HIS A 39 -2.72 1.45 5.65
N TYR A 40 -4.02 1.68 5.43
CA TYR A 40 -4.48 2.69 4.49
C TYR A 40 -5.74 3.39 4.98
N GLY A 41 -5.91 4.64 4.59
CA GLY A 41 -7.11 5.44 4.76
C GLY A 41 -7.48 6.20 3.49
N VAL A 42 -8.60 6.91 3.53
CA VAL A 42 -9.11 7.66 2.37
C VAL A 42 -9.21 9.16 2.67
N ASP A 43 -9.01 10.00 1.67
CA ASP A 43 -9.26 11.45 1.72
C ASP A 43 -8.67 12.14 2.97
N GLY A 44 -7.36 11.95 3.18
CA GLY A 44 -6.66 12.43 4.37
C GLY A 44 -6.80 11.47 5.56
N TRP A 45 -6.42 10.20 5.38
CA TRP A 45 -6.39 9.17 6.44
C TRP A 45 -7.72 8.90 7.16
N ARG A 46 -8.87 9.17 6.53
CA ARG A 46 -10.18 8.83 7.12
C ARG A 46 -10.41 7.31 7.10
N ASN A 47 -11.06 6.81 8.15
CA ASN A 47 -11.42 5.40 8.32
C ASN A 47 -10.26 4.43 8.05
N PRO A 48 -9.11 4.62 8.72
CA PRO A 48 -7.94 3.81 8.45
C PRO A 48 -8.22 2.33 8.74
N THR A 49 -7.77 1.47 7.85
CA THR A 49 -7.91 0.02 7.95
C THR A 49 -6.57 -0.63 7.69
N THR A 50 -6.30 -1.73 8.40
CA THR A 50 -5.13 -2.57 8.19
C THR A 50 -5.57 -3.90 7.60
N ILE A 51 -4.95 -4.33 6.52
CA ILE A 51 -5.19 -5.64 5.91
C ILE A 51 -3.87 -6.38 5.67
N PRO A 52 -3.84 -7.71 5.83
CA PRO A 52 -2.66 -8.50 5.50
C PRO A 52 -2.41 -8.49 3.98
N MET A 53 -1.14 -8.44 3.59
CA MET A 53 -0.72 -8.65 2.20
C MET A 53 -0.29 -10.11 1.99
N MET A 54 -0.42 -10.59 0.75
CA MET A 54 -0.01 -11.93 0.34
C MET A 54 1.26 -11.86 -0.48
N ARG A 55 2.12 -12.88 -0.41
CA ARG A 55 3.28 -12.97 -1.31
C ARG A 55 2.84 -13.35 -2.72
N ASN A 56 3.36 -12.65 -3.72
CA ASN A 56 3.20 -13.00 -5.11
C ASN A 56 4.28 -14.02 -5.55
N HIS A 57 4.22 -14.48 -6.80
CA HIS A 57 5.17 -15.47 -7.36
C HIS A 57 6.64 -15.01 -7.36
N ALA A 58 6.89 -13.70 -7.32
CA ALA A 58 8.23 -13.13 -7.23
C ALA A 58 8.70 -12.91 -5.78
N GLY A 59 7.90 -13.30 -4.79
CA GLY A 59 8.22 -13.18 -3.36
C GLY A 59 7.84 -11.84 -2.71
N ALA A 60 7.56 -10.81 -3.51
CA ALA A 60 7.10 -9.51 -3.03
C ALA A 60 5.68 -9.58 -2.46
N PHE A 61 5.34 -8.65 -1.57
CA PHE A 61 4.00 -8.58 -0.99
C PHE A 61 3.04 -7.85 -1.94
N GLN A 62 1.81 -8.33 -2.03
CA GLN A 62 0.77 -7.79 -2.89
C GLN A 62 -0.58 -7.84 -2.18
N THR A 63 -1.42 -6.83 -2.42
CA THR A 63 -2.85 -6.88 -2.08
C THR A 63 -3.69 -6.16 -3.12
N LEU A 64 -5.00 -6.42 -3.09
CA LEU A 64 -6.01 -5.79 -3.92
C LEU A 64 -6.95 -4.99 -3.01
N ILE A 65 -7.11 -3.70 -3.29
CA ILE A 65 -8.11 -2.86 -2.63
C ILE A 65 -9.05 -2.24 -3.65
N ARG A 66 -10.17 -1.69 -3.17
CA ARG A 66 -11.09 -0.90 -3.99
C ARG A 66 -10.82 0.59 -3.78
N ALA A 67 -10.75 1.36 -4.87
CA ALA A 67 -10.59 2.81 -4.85
C ALA A 67 -11.87 3.52 -4.38
N SER A 68 -12.31 3.29 -3.15
CA SER A 68 -13.56 3.85 -2.61
C SER A 68 -13.47 5.34 -2.24
N ALA A 69 -12.25 5.90 -2.19
CA ALA A 69 -12.01 7.31 -1.89
C ALA A 69 -12.63 8.25 -2.94
N LYS A 70 -12.91 9.49 -2.53
CA LYS A 70 -13.36 10.53 -3.47
C LYS A 70 -12.19 11.16 -4.23
N ASN A 71 -11.06 11.39 -3.57
CA ASN A 71 -9.93 12.11 -4.14
C ASN A 71 -8.61 11.34 -4.00
N GLU A 72 -8.37 10.70 -2.85
CA GLU A 72 -7.09 10.06 -2.61
C GLU A 72 -7.12 8.91 -1.60
N ILE A 73 -6.16 8.00 -1.73
CA ILE A 73 -5.86 6.96 -0.74
C ILE A 73 -4.46 7.22 -0.21
N ASN A 74 -4.34 7.32 1.11
CA ASN A 74 -3.07 7.43 1.82
C ASN A 74 -2.75 6.07 2.44
N PHE A 75 -1.50 5.63 2.36
CA PHE A 75 -1.13 4.32 2.88
C PHE A 75 0.33 4.22 3.28
N CYS A 76 0.60 3.28 4.17
CA CYS A 76 1.91 2.85 4.61
C CYS A 76 1.87 1.36 4.97
N PHE A 77 2.99 0.83 5.45
CA PHE A 77 3.13 -0.60 5.72
C PHE A 77 3.66 -0.83 7.13
N HIS A 78 3.28 -1.96 7.72
CA HIS A 78 3.97 -2.47 8.89
C HIS A 78 4.15 -3.99 8.80
N ASP A 79 5.12 -4.52 9.53
CA ASP A 79 5.33 -5.97 9.66
C ASP A 79 4.59 -6.55 10.88
N SER A 80 4.73 -7.86 11.10
CA SER A 80 4.16 -8.57 12.25
C SER A 80 4.75 -8.12 13.60
N ALA A 81 5.95 -7.53 13.60
CA ALA A 81 6.65 -7.02 14.77
C ALA A 81 6.37 -5.53 15.03
N MET A 82 5.43 -4.91 14.30
CA MET A 82 5.05 -3.50 14.40
C MET A 82 6.15 -2.51 14.02
N ASN A 83 7.10 -2.90 13.16
CA ASN A 83 7.97 -1.95 12.48
C ASN A 83 7.22 -1.33 11.31
N TRP A 84 7.37 -0.02 11.14
CA TRP A 84 6.66 0.74 10.11
C TRP A 84 7.58 1.16 8.97
N ASP A 85 7.06 1.05 7.76
CA ASP A 85 7.56 1.74 6.60
C ASP A 85 6.48 2.74 6.16
N ASN A 86 6.65 3.98 6.59
CA ASN A 86 5.78 5.12 6.30
C ASN A 86 6.49 6.15 5.42
N ASN A 87 7.46 5.70 4.61
CA ASN A 87 8.22 6.56 3.70
C ASN A 87 8.84 7.78 4.42
N ASN A 88 9.46 7.55 5.58
CA ASN A 88 10.02 8.60 6.44
C ASN A 88 9.00 9.67 6.88
N GLY A 89 7.77 9.23 7.18
CA GLY A 89 6.67 10.10 7.61
C GLY A 89 5.94 10.85 6.48
N LEU A 90 6.26 10.57 5.22
CA LEU A 90 5.55 11.14 4.06
C LEU A 90 4.37 10.28 3.60
N ASP A 91 4.35 9.01 4.00
CA ASP A 91 3.46 7.97 3.49
C ASP A 91 3.53 7.86 1.94
N TRP A 92 2.64 7.04 1.38
CA TRP A 92 2.32 7.08 -0.05
C TRP A 92 0.90 7.56 -0.23
N THR A 93 0.67 8.28 -1.32
CA THR A 93 -0.66 8.77 -1.70
C THR A 93 -0.92 8.48 -3.18
N ILE A 94 -2.11 7.97 -3.49
CA ILE A 94 -2.61 7.80 -4.86
C ILE A 94 -3.85 8.66 -5.08
N ARG A 95 -3.94 9.32 -6.23
CA ARG A 95 -5.13 10.07 -6.62
C ARG A 95 -6.18 9.14 -7.25
N VAL A 96 -7.43 9.39 -6.91
CA VAL A 96 -8.62 8.72 -7.45
C VAL A 96 -9.41 9.72 -8.30
N HIS A 97 -9.92 9.26 -9.43
CA HIS A 97 -10.61 10.09 -10.44
C HIS A 97 -12.05 9.66 -10.71
#